data_AF-A0A453Q5I3-F1
#
_entry.id   AF-A0A453Q5I3-F1
#
_cell.length_a   1.000
_cell.length_b   1.000
_cell.length_c   1.000
_cell.angle_alpha   90.00
_cell.angle_beta   90.00
_cell.angle_gamma   90.00
#
_symmetry.space_group_name_H-M   'P 1'
#
loop_
_entity.id
_entity.type
_entity.pdbx_description
1 polymer ?
#
loop_
_entity_poly.entity_id
_entity_poly.type
_entity_poly.pdbx_seq_one_letter_code
_entity_poly.pdbx_strand_id
1 'polypeptide(L)'
;FCSRTAVEEVFAAQGSGTDENSRSCVYHMLLESLVGMKFSLKDETEGLSLSIHHEATGYDFSLTWLEQPDGGEWAYKYSSLGTLEEMALKWMKVQDIRFSMDMFPMFFERISSLIKRGR
;
A
#
# COMPACT_ATOMS: atom_id res chain seq x y z
N PHE A 1 -2.04 15.35 9.68
CA PHE A 1 -3.31 15.32 8.91
C PHE A 1 -2.94 15.17 7.45
N CYS A 2 -2.92 13.94 6.95
CA CYS A 2 -2.81 13.72 5.50
C CYS A 2 -4.22 13.93 4.95
N SER A 3 -4.47 15.03 4.24
CA SER A 3 -5.72 15.17 3.50
C SER A 3 -5.70 14.21 2.31
N ARG A 4 -6.87 13.73 1.89
CA ARG A 4 -7.04 12.93 0.68
C ARG A 4 -6.30 13.53 -0.53
N THR A 5 -6.35 14.85 -0.66
CA THR A 5 -5.62 15.64 -1.67
C THR A 5 -4.09 15.46 -1.60
N ALA A 6 -3.50 15.43 -0.41
CA ALA A 6 -2.04 15.25 -0.27
C ALA A 6 -1.56 13.84 -0.66
N VAL A 7 -2.42 12.83 -0.52
CA VAL A 7 -2.13 11.46 -0.96
C VAL A 7 -2.33 11.35 -2.48
N GLU A 8 -3.40 11.93 -3.01
CA GLU A 8 -3.63 12.02 -4.46
C GLU A 8 -2.50 12.78 -5.18
N GLU A 9 -1.95 13.85 -4.61
CA GLU A 9 -0.82 14.62 -5.17
C GLU A 9 0.49 13.81 -5.32
N VAL A 10 0.73 12.83 -4.44
CA VAL A 10 1.94 11.98 -4.50
C VAL A 10 1.83 10.90 -5.58
N PHE A 11 0.61 10.49 -5.92
CA PHE A 11 0.35 9.32 -6.79
C PHE A 11 -0.40 9.64 -8.08
N ALA A 12 -0.82 10.89 -8.29
CA ALA A 12 -1.40 11.36 -9.55
C ALA A 12 -0.30 11.39 -10.63
N ALA A 13 -0.11 10.27 -11.31
CA ALA A 13 0.70 10.20 -12.53
C ALA A 13 0.14 9.13 -13.45
N GLN A 14 -1.06 9.35 -13.98
CA GLN A 14 -1.53 8.64 -15.17
C GLN A 14 -2.59 9.47 -15.92
N GLY A 15 -2.23 10.68 -16.37
CA GLY A 15 -3.10 11.44 -17.27
C GLY A 15 -2.69 12.90 -17.57
N SER A 16 -2.02 13.09 -18.72
CA SER A 16 -1.75 14.35 -19.43
C SER A 16 -0.63 15.27 -18.88
N GLY A 17 0.23 15.72 -19.79
CA GLY A 17 1.55 16.25 -19.49
C GLY A 17 1.60 17.72 -19.05
N THR A 18 2.44 17.96 -18.04
CA THR A 18 3.49 18.99 -17.91
C THR A 18 4.29 18.65 -16.64
N ASP A 19 5.44 19.28 -16.41
CA ASP A 19 6.52 18.93 -15.45
C ASP A 19 6.14 18.33 -14.07
N GLU A 20 4.94 18.57 -13.55
CA GLU A 20 4.38 17.99 -12.33
C GLU A 20 4.28 16.45 -12.38
N ASN A 21 4.03 15.91 -13.57
CA ASN A 21 3.96 14.46 -13.83
C ASN A 21 5.32 13.75 -13.63
N SER A 22 6.43 14.49 -13.72
CA SER A 22 7.79 13.95 -13.49
C SER A 22 8.17 13.84 -12.01
N ARG A 23 7.61 14.69 -11.14
CA ARG A 23 7.92 14.67 -9.71
C ARG A 23 7.18 13.54 -9.02
N SER A 24 5.89 13.41 -9.33
CA SER A 24 5.04 12.31 -8.87
C SER A 24 5.63 10.94 -9.23
N CYS A 25 6.16 10.77 -10.46
CA CYS A 25 6.79 9.51 -10.85
C CYS A 25 8.10 9.21 -10.08
N VAL A 26 8.90 10.23 -9.74
CA VAL A 26 10.11 10.04 -8.91
C VAL A 26 9.73 9.65 -7.48
N TYR A 27 8.73 10.29 -6.87
CA TYR A 27 8.26 9.89 -5.54
C TYR A 27 7.72 8.47 -5.53
N HIS A 28 6.91 8.11 -6.52
CA HIS A 28 6.40 6.75 -6.69
C HIS A 28 7.56 5.73 -6.81
N MET A 29 8.53 5.95 -7.71
CA MET A 29 9.71 5.08 -7.83
C MET A 29 10.54 4.98 -6.55
N LEU A 30 10.71 6.09 -5.82
CA LEU A 30 11.43 6.09 -4.54
C LEU A 30 10.69 5.31 -3.46
N LEU A 31 9.36 5.46 -3.38
CA LEU A 31 8.52 4.71 -2.45
C LEU A 31 8.56 3.21 -2.76
N GLU A 32 8.41 2.84 -4.04
CA GLU A 32 8.53 1.44 -4.48
C GLU A 32 9.90 0.86 -4.13
N SER A 33 10.97 1.64 -4.33
CA SER A 33 12.35 1.23 -4.03
C SER A 33 12.60 1.08 -2.52
N LEU A 34 12.03 1.98 -1.69
CA LEU A 34 12.22 1.97 -0.24
C LEU A 34 11.49 0.79 0.42
N VAL A 35 10.26 0.54 -0.01
CA VAL A 35 9.45 -0.57 0.50
C VAL A 35 9.84 -1.90 -0.16
N GLY A 36 10.43 -1.84 -1.35
CA GLY A 36 10.75 -3.00 -2.17
C GLY A 36 9.52 -3.64 -2.80
N MET A 37 8.42 -2.89 -2.99
CA MET A 37 7.15 -3.38 -3.53
C MET A 37 6.62 -2.44 -4.60
N LYS A 38 5.78 -2.97 -5.49
CA LYS A 38 5.05 -2.21 -6.50
C LYS A 38 3.75 -1.65 -5.95
N PHE A 39 3.43 -0.41 -6.31
CA PHE A 39 2.25 0.31 -5.82
C PHE A 39 1.40 0.75 -7.00
N SER A 40 0.09 0.57 -6.93
CA SER A 40 -0.86 1.11 -7.90
C SER A 40 -2.08 1.67 -7.18
N LEU A 41 -2.49 2.87 -7.59
CA LEU A 41 -3.68 3.51 -7.08
C LEU A 41 -4.89 3.03 -7.89
N LYS A 42 -6.02 2.83 -7.21
CA LYS A 42 -7.31 2.63 -7.82
C LYS A 42 -8.29 3.59 -7.19
N ASP A 43 -8.91 4.41 -8.05
CA ASP A 43 -10.08 5.18 -7.67
C ASP A 43 -11.27 4.23 -7.64
N GLU A 44 -11.59 3.74 -6.45
CA GLU A 44 -12.77 2.93 -6.22
C GLU A 44 -13.92 3.83 -5.75
N THR A 45 -15.15 3.41 -6.03
CA THR A 45 -16.36 4.14 -5.61
C THR A 45 -16.44 4.37 -4.09
N GLU A 46 -15.73 3.55 -3.30
CA GLU A 46 -15.72 3.58 -1.83
C GLU A 46 -14.57 4.42 -1.23
N GLY A 47 -13.64 4.91 -2.05
CA GLY A 47 -12.50 5.71 -1.57
C GLY A 47 -11.19 5.38 -2.28
N LEU A 48 -10.10 5.91 -1.72
CA LEU A 48 -8.74 5.68 -2.20
C LEU A 48 -8.32 4.24 -1.88
N SER A 49 -8.09 3.44 -2.91
CA SER A 49 -7.60 2.07 -2.78
C SER A 49 -6.18 1.97 -3.34
N LEU A 50 -5.27 1.43 -2.54
CA LEU A 50 -3.90 1.17 -2.93
C LEU A 50 -3.74 -0.34 -3.11
N SER A 51 -3.34 -0.78 -4.29
CA SER A 51 -2.93 -2.16 -4.55
C SER A 51 -1.40 -2.27 -4.50
N ILE A 52 -0.89 -3.24 -3.74
CA ILE A 52 0.53 -3.45 -3.48
C ILE A 52 0.91 -4.88 -3.90
N HIS A 53 2.01 -4.99 -4.63
CA HIS A 53 2.50 -6.25 -5.15
C HIS A 53 4.01 -6.43 -4.92
N HIS A 54 4.41 -7.53 -4.30
CA HIS A 54 5.81 -7.91 -4.17
C HIS A 54 6.18 -8.93 -5.24
N GLU A 55 6.85 -8.48 -6.30
CA GLU A 55 7.13 -9.25 -7.52
C GLU A 55 7.86 -10.57 -7.23
N ALA A 56 8.83 -10.58 -6.31
CA ALA A 56 9.67 -11.75 -6.08
C ALA A 56 8.94 -12.90 -5.34
N THR A 57 7.94 -12.59 -4.50
CA THR A 57 7.18 -13.63 -3.78
C THR A 57 5.78 -13.83 -4.34
N GLY A 58 5.28 -12.93 -5.18
CA GLY A 58 3.88 -12.92 -5.61
C GLY A 58 2.90 -12.59 -4.48
N TYR A 59 3.37 -11.91 -3.42
CA TYR A 59 2.50 -11.42 -2.35
C TYR A 59 1.75 -10.19 -2.86
N ASP A 60 0.42 -10.24 -2.81
CA ASP A 60 -0.48 -9.27 -3.41
C ASP A 60 -1.60 -8.92 -2.43
N PHE A 61 -1.77 -7.63 -2.15
CA PHE A 61 -2.77 -7.13 -1.21
C PHE A 61 -3.18 -5.70 -1.55
N SER A 62 -4.30 -5.25 -0.99
CA SER A 62 -4.76 -3.88 -1.07
C SER A 62 -4.97 -3.25 0.30
N LEU A 63 -4.82 -1.92 0.34
CA LEU A 63 -5.15 -1.05 1.47
C LEU A 63 -6.16 0.01 1.00
N THR A 64 -7.34 0.03 1.60
CA THR A 64 -8.37 1.03 1.29
C THR A 64 -8.48 2.03 2.43
N TRP A 65 -8.46 3.32 2.11
CA TRP A 65 -8.64 4.37 3.11
C TRP A 65 -10.13 4.54 3.41
N LEU A 66 -10.49 4.37 4.68
CA LEU A 66 -11.85 4.56 5.20
C LEU A 66 -11.88 5.83 6.04
N GLU A 67 -12.55 6.86 5.53
CA GLU A 67 -12.77 8.10 6.29
C GLU A 67 -13.68 7.83 7.49
N GLN A 68 -13.28 8.32 8.67
CA GLN A 68 -14.09 8.27 9.88
C GLN A 68 -14.11 9.65 10.56
N PRO A 69 -15.13 9.97 11.38
CA PRO A 69 -15.25 11.28 12.03
C PRO A 69 -14.03 11.65 12.89
N ASP A 70 -13.36 10.65 13.46
CA ASP A 70 -12.30 10.81 14.46
C ASP A 70 -10.88 10.68 13.87
N GLY A 71 -10.80 10.49 12.55
CA GLY A 71 -9.57 10.14 11.82
C GLY A 71 -9.72 8.83 11.05
N GLY A 72 -9.22 8.78 9.82
CA GLY A 72 -9.42 7.61 8.96
C GLY A 72 -8.52 6.40 9.30
N GLU A 73 -8.93 5.25 8.78
CA GLU A 73 -8.25 3.97 8.95
C GLU A 73 -7.94 3.31 7.61
N TRP A 74 -6.89 2.51 7.57
CA TRP A 74 -6.59 1.61 6.46
C TRP A 74 -7.27 0.26 6.68
N ALA A 75 -8.01 -0.21 5.69
CA ALA A 75 -8.52 -1.57 5.62
C ALA A 75 -7.63 -2.43 4.73
N TYR A 76 -7.09 -3.52 5.29
CA TYR A 76 -6.26 -4.49 4.61
C TYR A 76 -7.07 -5.65 4.05
N LYS A 77 -6.75 -6.01 2.81
CA LYS A 77 -7.29 -7.19 2.12
C LYS A 77 -6.20 -7.86 1.31
N TYR A 78 -5.94 -9.14 1.52
CA TYR A 78 -4.97 -9.86 0.67
C TYR A 78 -5.67 -10.58 -0.48
N SER A 79 -4.99 -10.59 -1.62
CA SER A 79 -5.42 -11.30 -2.83
C SER A 79 -4.64 -12.60 -3.02
N SER A 80 -3.33 -12.59 -2.69
CA SER A 80 -2.44 -13.75 -2.80
C SER A 80 -1.33 -13.64 -1.77
N LEU A 81 -0.98 -14.73 -1.09
CA LEU A 81 0.24 -14.81 -0.28
C LEU A 81 1.49 -15.18 -1.09
N GLY A 82 1.28 -15.70 -2.30
CA GLY A 82 2.34 -16.23 -3.15
C GLY A 82 3.18 -17.26 -2.39
N THR A 83 4.51 -17.16 -2.50
CA THR A 83 5.44 -18.10 -1.85
C THR A 83 5.52 -17.94 -0.33
N LEU A 84 4.88 -16.92 0.25
CA LEU A 84 4.89 -16.68 1.69
C LEU A 84 3.83 -17.50 2.45
N GLU A 85 3.01 -18.30 1.78
CA GLU A 85 1.84 -18.94 2.38
C GLU A 85 2.13 -19.75 3.65
N GLU A 86 3.25 -20.47 3.68
CA GLU A 86 3.68 -21.27 4.85
C GLU A 86 4.28 -20.42 5.98
N MET A 87 4.96 -19.33 5.63
CA MET A 87 5.65 -18.45 6.59
C MET A 87 4.80 -17.26 7.03
N ALA A 88 3.66 -17.03 6.38
CA ALA A 88 2.80 -15.88 6.60
C ALA A 88 2.32 -15.82 8.05
N LEU A 89 2.42 -14.62 8.63
CA LEU A 89 1.91 -14.35 9.96
C LEU A 89 0.39 -14.53 9.97
N LYS A 90 -0.17 -15.00 11.08
CA LYS A 90 -1.62 -15.27 11.21
C LYS A 90 -2.49 -14.09 10.76
N TRP A 91 -2.08 -12.86 11.07
CA TRP A 91 -2.82 -11.67 10.69
C TRP A 91 -2.86 -11.46 9.17
N MET A 92 -1.83 -11.86 8.40
CA MET A 92 -1.81 -11.66 6.94
C MET A 92 -2.88 -12.48 6.21
N LYS A 93 -3.39 -13.55 6.85
CA LYS A 93 -4.45 -14.44 6.36
C LYS A 93 -5.86 -13.99 6.75
N VAL A 94 -5.97 -12.96 7.59
CA VAL A 94 -7.26 -12.41 8.03
C VAL A 94 -7.66 -11.27 7.10
N GLN A 95 -8.90 -11.32 6.61
CA GLN A 95 -9.46 -10.24 5.81
C GLN A 95 -9.97 -9.11 6.72
N ASP A 96 -10.06 -7.91 6.15
CA ASP A 96 -10.67 -6.72 6.76
C ASP A 96 -10.00 -6.24 8.06
N ILE A 97 -8.70 -6.48 8.20
CA ILE A 97 -7.92 -5.87 9.28
C ILE A 97 -7.93 -4.35 9.09
N ARG A 98 -8.26 -3.62 10.16
CA ARG A 98 -8.22 -2.16 10.17
C ARG A 98 -7.13 -1.64 11.09
N PHE A 99 -6.47 -0.58 10.66
CA PHE A 99 -5.46 0.09 11.47
C PHE A 99 -5.35 1.57 11.11
N SER A 100 -5.00 2.41 12.08
CA SER A 100 -4.82 3.85 11.86
C SER A 100 -3.54 4.16 11.08
N MET A 101 -3.43 5.38 10.56
CA MET A 101 -2.23 5.86 9.88
C MET A 101 -0.95 5.74 10.74
N ASP A 102 -1.06 5.86 12.07
CA ASP A 102 0.08 5.76 13.00
C ASP A 102 0.71 4.35 13.02
N MET A 103 -0.05 3.33 12.64
CA MET A 103 0.41 1.94 12.56
C MET A 103 1.05 1.60 11.21
N PHE A 104 0.95 2.49 10.22
CA PHE A 104 1.44 2.26 8.86
C PHE A 104 2.93 1.91 8.79
N PRO A 105 3.85 2.58 9.53
CA PRO A 105 5.26 2.20 9.54
C PRO A 105 5.49 0.78 10.07
N MET A 106 4.81 0.42 11.17
CA MET A 106 4.92 -0.92 11.77
C MET A 106 4.37 -2.01 10.84
N PHE A 107 3.28 -1.70 10.12
CA PHE A 107 2.69 -2.63 9.16
C PHE A 107 3.69 -3.03 8.06
N PHE A 108 4.32 -2.05 7.40
CA PHE A 108 5.29 -2.34 6.33
C PHE A 108 6.60 -2.93 6.86
N GLU A 109 7.03 -2.56 8.06
CA GLU A 109 8.19 -3.18 8.72
C GLU A 109 7.97 -4.69 8.92
N ARG A 110 6.79 -5.09 9.39
CA ARG A 110 6.45 -6.52 9.60
C ARG A 110 6.48 -7.32 8.30
N ILE A 111 5.91 -6.78 7.21
CA ILE A 111 5.92 -7.46 5.90
C ILE A 111 7.36 -7.53 5.36
N SER A 112 8.09 -6.42 5.40
CA SER A 112 9.48 -6.36 4.92
C SER A 112 10.38 -7.35 5.66
N SER A 113 10.20 -7.47 6.98
CA SER A 113 10.93 -8.41 7.82
C SER A 113 10.62 -9.87 7.48
N LEU A 114 9.36 -10.18 7.13
CA LEU A 114 8.98 -11.51 6.68
C LEU A 114 9.63 -11.85 5.34
N ILE A 115 9.56 -10.94 4.37
CA ILE A 115 10.14 -11.13 3.03
C ILE A 115 11.66 -11.36 3.12
N LYS A 116 12.36 -10.62 3.98
CA LYS A 116 13.80 -10.80 4.20
C LYS A 116 14.16 -12.16 4.80
N ARG A 117 13.25 -12.76 5.59
CA ARG A 117 13.46 -14.08 6.22
C ARG A 117 13.17 -15.26 5.28
N GLY A 118 12.33 -15.06 4.26
CA GLY A 118 12.01 -16.08 3.27
C GLY A 118 12.98 -16.17 2.10
N ARG A 119 14.08 -15.39 2.12
CA ARG A 119 15.20 -15.46 1.17
C ARG A 119 16.35 -16.28 1.73
#